data_AF-A0A9P6PY57-F1
#
_entry.id   AF-A0A9P6PY57-F1
#
_cell.length_a   1.000
_cell.length_b   1.000
_cell.length_c   1.000
_cell.angle_alpha   90.00
_cell.angle_beta   90.00
_cell.angle_gamma   90.00
#
_symmetry.space_group_name_H-M   'P 1'
#
loop_
_entity.id
_entity.type
_entity.pdbx_description
1 polymer ?
#
loop_
_entity_poly.entity_id
_entity_poly.type
_entity_poly.pdbx_seq_one_letter_code
_entity_poly.pdbx_strand_id
1 'polypeptide(L)'
;MARLGQDDLSASMAMTPVVMASFHKARHGVDAAFGVLFEVIRTLNSFHPAIILDLCQSKDVSRNPLLIIPRFATSSNQNLKYLGISMLCNVHPNAWSDAWWGEELLSSVVQALESRDMAIQRRALDLLYRMLTLENSENIIERLLYAFYQDRELTQAADPQDKTESRVTFPSRQEKLLTQILDAAERFGLSEQWYLDMVFDLLDRGGLAVTMQTVEKVMAVIERGAKSPAFNTAHLRAVAVQKSNTVLAQKDYRLSSIDHHHSRVRQPALAYFIFWVLGEYGDNTDEWSLASIQETLARCLLINHDPLIQAFILSALTKVALRSAPNPVPSSIMALVQERILELPSPSASFTQSIHPYNSSFANVDVQQRAHEFFTVADLVS
;
A
#
# COMPACT_ATOMS: atom_id res chain seq x y z
N MET A 1 15.40 -28.15 -23.90
CA MET A 1 15.13 -27.11 -24.91
C MET A 1 15.10 -25.72 -24.28
N ALA A 2 14.28 -25.45 -23.27
CA ALA A 2 14.20 -24.14 -22.59
C ALA A 2 15.56 -23.48 -22.27
N ARG A 3 16.44 -24.17 -21.52
CA ARG A 3 17.78 -23.64 -21.17
C ARG A 3 18.75 -23.51 -22.34
N LEU A 4 18.51 -24.21 -23.45
CA LEU A 4 19.38 -24.19 -24.63
C LEU A 4 19.03 -23.05 -25.60
N GLY A 5 17.77 -22.58 -25.57
CA GLY A 5 17.32 -21.45 -26.39
C GLY A 5 17.37 -20.11 -25.65
N GLN A 6 17.72 -20.12 -24.35
CA GLN A 6 17.80 -18.90 -23.58
C GLN A 6 18.93 -18.03 -24.13
N ASP A 7 18.59 -16.81 -24.54
CA ASP A 7 19.50 -15.80 -25.12
C ASP A 7 20.23 -16.21 -26.42
N ASP A 8 19.93 -17.38 -27.00
CA ASP A 8 20.43 -17.83 -28.31
C ASP A 8 19.30 -17.88 -29.35
N LEU A 9 19.33 -16.92 -30.27
CA LEU A 9 18.36 -16.83 -31.36
C LEU A 9 18.42 -18.03 -32.31
N SER A 10 19.61 -18.50 -32.66
CA SER A 10 19.81 -19.55 -33.67
C SER A 10 19.26 -20.90 -33.18
N ALA A 11 19.60 -21.26 -31.94
CA ALA A 11 19.10 -22.47 -31.31
C ALA A 11 17.58 -22.40 -31.10
N SER A 12 17.07 -21.24 -30.67
CA SER A 12 15.63 -21.02 -30.49
C SER A 12 14.86 -21.20 -31.81
N MET A 13 15.31 -20.57 -32.90
CA MET A 13 14.69 -20.69 -34.22
C MET A 13 14.64 -22.14 -34.71
N ALA A 14 15.71 -22.91 -34.49
CA ALA A 14 15.75 -24.32 -34.88
C ALA A 14 14.77 -25.20 -34.08
N MET A 15 14.54 -24.87 -32.81
CA MET A 15 13.65 -25.63 -31.93
C MET A 15 12.16 -25.24 -32.06
N THR A 16 11.86 -24.00 -32.44
CA THR A 16 10.48 -23.48 -32.54
C THR A 16 9.53 -24.38 -33.36
N PRO A 17 9.89 -24.91 -34.55
CA PRO A 17 9.00 -25.78 -35.32
C PRO A 17 8.58 -27.06 -34.56
N VAL A 18 9.50 -27.64 -33.78
CA VAL A 18 9.24 -28.85 -32.98
C VAL A 18 8.26 -28.53 -31.86
N VAL A 19 8.46 -27.41 -31.16
CA VAL A 19 7.59 -26.95 -30.08
C VAL A 19 6.20 -26.61 -30.60
N MET A 20 6.11 -25.92 -31.74
CA MET A 20 4.83 -25.60 -32.40
C MET A 20 4.10 -26.84 -32.91
N ALA A 21 4.80 -27.86 -33.40
CA ALA A 21 4.18 -29.13 -33.74
C ALA A 21 3.52 -29.81 -32.53
N SER A 22 4.16 -29.77 -31.36
CA SER A 22 3.55 -30.25 -30.10
C SER A 22 2.34 -29.42 -29.69
N PHE A 23 2.39 -28.09 -29.84
CA PHE A 23 1.23 -27.23 -29.61
C PHE A 23 0.04 -27.60 -30.50
N HIS A 24 0.25 -27.79 -31.80
CA HIS A 24 -0.82 -28.14 -32.75
C HIS A 24 -1.51 -29.46 -32.41
N LYS A 25 -0.76 -30.45 -31.90
CA LYS A 25 -1.32 -31.73 -31.45
C LYS A 25 -2.07 -31.58 -30.13
N ALA A 26 -1.52 -30.80 -29.19
CA ALA A 26 -2.08 -30.68 -27.85
C ALA A 26 -3.29 -29.74 -27.75
N ARG A 27 -3.44 -28.75 -28.65
CA ARG A 27 -4.50 -27.71 -28.54
C ARG A 27 -5.93 -28.25 -28.55
N HIS A 28 -6.15 -29.42 -29.15
CA HIS A 28 -7.44 -30.10 -29.22
C HIS A 28 -7.62 -31.20 -28.17
N GLY A 29 -6.60 -31.47 -27.35
CA GLY A 29 -6.66 -32.48 -26.30
C GLY A 29 -7.30 -31.97 -25.01
N VAL A 30 -7.45 -32.88 -24.05
CA VAL A 30 -8.02 -32.64 -22.72
C VAL A 30 -7.01 -33.07 -21.64
N ASP A 31 -7.12 -32.53 -20.43
CA ASP A 31 -6.36 -32.87 -19.21
C ASP A 31 -4.84 -32.95 -19.38
N ALA A 32 -4.30 -34.12 -19.74
CA ALA A 32 -2.88 -34.31 -19.99
C ALA A 32 -2.34 -33.35 -21.08
N ALA A 33 -3.17 -33.04 -22.07
CA ALA A 33 -2.83 -32.08 -23.11
C ALA A 33 -2.64 -30.66 -22.56
N PHE A 34 -3.35 -30.28 -21.49
CA PHE A 34 -3.19 -28.96 -20.87
C PHE A 34 -1.82 -28.79 -20.21
N GLY A 35 -1.28 -29.86 -19.63
CA GLY A 35 0.10 -29.89 -19.14
C GLY A 35 1.13 -29.69 -20.26
N VAL A 36 0.90 -30.31 -21.42
CA VAL A 36 1.75 -30.09 -22.60
C VAL A 36 1.66 -28.65 -23.08
N LEU A 37 0.45 -28.07 -23.17
CA LEU A 37 0.26 -26.67 -23.56
C LEU A 37 0.97 -25.70 -22.61
N PHE A 38 0.90 -25.97 -21.30
CA PHE A 38 1.60 -25.18 -20.29
C PHE A 38 3.11 -25.18 -20.53
N GLU A 39 3.70 -26.37 -20.72
CA GLU A 39 5.15 -26.48 -20.91
C GLU A 39 5.59 -25.91 -22.26
N VAL A 40 4.76 -26.00 -23.30
CA VAL A 40 5.03 -25.34 -24.59
C VAL A 40 5.10 -23.83 -24.41
N ILE A 41 4.09 -23.20 -23.78
CA ILE A 41 4.10 -21.76 -23.53
C ILE A 41 5.30 -21.36 -22.68
N ARG A 42 5.58 -22.10 -21.60
CA ARG A 42 6.73 -21.85 -20.72
C ARG A 42 8.06 -21.96 -21.47
N THR A 43 8.18 -22.94 -22.36
CA THR A 43 9.39 -23.14 -23.18
C THR A 43 9.58 -22.01 -24.18
N LEU A 44 8.51 -21.60 -24.89
CA LEU A 44 8.57 -20.50 -25.84
C LEU A 44 8.90 -19.17 -25.15
N ASN A 45 8.38 -18.92 -23.95
CA ASN A 45 8.72 -17.73 -23.17
C ASN A 45 10.16 -17.73 -22.64
N SER A 46 10.79 -18.91 -22.54
CA SER A 46 12.20 -19.04 -22.11
C SER A 46 13.21 -18.95 -23.26
N PHE A 47 12.74 -18.99 -24.51
CA PHE A 47 13.58 -18.79 -25.68
C PHE A 47 13.97 -17.32 -25.84
N HIS A 48 14.86 -17.04 -26.79
CA HIS A 48 15.23 -15.67 -27.14
C HIS A 48 13.97 -14.81 -27.41
N PRO A 49 13.83 -13.60 -26.80
CA PRO A 49 12.59 -12.81 -26.83
C PRO A 49 12.04 -12.52 -28.23
N ALA A 50 12.91 -12.42 -29.24
CA ALA A 50 12.49 -12.21 -30.63
C ALA A 50 11.52 -13.29 -31.16
N ILE A 51 11.63 -14.54 -30.69
CA ILE A 51 10.75 -15.63 -31.14
C ILE A 51 9.32 -15.40 -30.66
N ILE A 52 9.14 -15.13 -29.37
CA ILE A 52 7.79 -14.96 -28.83
C ILE A 52 7.13 -13.69 -29.37
N LEU A 53 7.93 -12.65 -29.63
CA LEU A 53 7.49 -11.39 -30.24
C LEU A 53 7.09 -11.54 -31.71
N ASP A 54 7.70 -12.46 -32.45
CA ASP A 54 7.30 -12.79 -33.83
C ASP A 54 5.98 -13.58 -33.82
N LEU A 55 5.88 -14.61 -32.97
CA LEU A 55 4.70 -15.45 -32.86
C LEU A 55 3.45 -14.67 -32.38
N CYS A 56 3.63 -13.68 -31.50
CA CYS A 56 2.51 -12.93 -30.92
C CYS A 56 1.87 -11.93 -31.91
N GLN A 57 2.54 -11.57 -33.01
CA GLN A 57 2.01 -10.65 -34.03
C GLN A 57 0.84 -11.25 -34.81
N SER A 58 0.76 -12.59 -34.88
CA SER A 58 -0.34 -13.26 -35.55
C SER A 58 -1.59 -13.30 -34.68
N LYS A 59 -2.75 -13.00 -35.29
CA LYS A 59 -4.07 -13.17 -34.67
C LYS A 59 -4.63 -14.59 -34.78
N ASP A 60 -3.91 -15.48 -35.48
CA ASP A 60 -4.35 -16.86 -35.67
C ASP A 60 -3.88 -17.73 -34.51
N VAL A 61 -4.81 -18.42 -33.83
CA VAL A 61 -4.50 -19.36 -32.73
C VAL A 61 -3.53 -20.47 -33.19
N SER A 62 -3.51 -20.80 -34.48
CA SER A 62 -2.55 -21.75 -35.04
C SER A 62 -1.10 -21.26 -34.96
N ARG A 63 -0.86 -19.96 -35.14
CA ARG A 63 0.49 -19.38 -35.18
C ARG A 63 0.86 -18.75 -33.85
N ASN A 64 -0.12 -18.23 -33.12
CA ASN A 64 0.05 -17.60 -31.82
C ASN A 64 -0.48 -18.53 -30.72
N PRO A 65 0.41 -19.27 -30.03
CA PRO A 65 0.01 -20.21 -28.99
C PRO A 65 -0.52 -19.52 -27.74
N LEU A 66 -0.25 -18.23 -27.56
CA LEU A 66 -0.65 -17.48 -26.39
C LEU A 66 -2.16 -17.15 -26.40
N LEU A 67 -2.82 -17.17 -27.57
CA LEU A 67 -4.27 -16.95 -27.69
C LEU A 67 -5.12 -18.05 -27.05
N ILE A 68 -4.53 -19.18 -26.65
CA ILE A 68 -5.24 -20.24 -25.93
C ILE A 68 -5.40 -19.93 -24.44
N ILE A 69 -4.59 -19.01 -23.89
CA ILE A 69 -4.50 -18.76 -22.45
C ILE A 69 -5.81 -18.21 -21.87
N PRO A 70 -6.49 -17.23 -22.50
CA PRO A 70 -7.74 -16.68 -21.95
C PRO A 70 -8.80 -17.75 -21.70
N ARG A 71 -8.90 -18.77 -22.58
CA ARG A 71 -9.82 -19.91 -22.43
C ARG A 71 -9.67 -20.62 -21.08
N PHE A 72 -8.44 -20.73 -20.58
CA PHE A 72 -8.16 -21.36 -19.30
C PHE A 72 -8.44 -20.41 -18.14
N ALA A 73 -8.02 -19.15 -18.26
CA ALA A 73 -8.17 -18.15 -17.22
C ALA A 73 -9.64 -17.80 -16.92
N THR A 74 -10.52 -17.77 -17.94
CA THR A 74 -11.96 -17.50 -17.77
C THR A 74 -12.80 -18.71 -17.38
N SER A 75 -12.19 -19.89 -17.28
CA SER A 75 -12.92 -21.12 -16.98
C SER A 75 -13.52 -21.14 -15.57
N SER A 76 -14.65 -21.83 -15.41
CA SER A 76 -15.29 -22.05 -14.11
C SER A 76 -14.56 -23.07 -13.23
N ASN A 77 -13.74 -23.93 -13.83
CA ASN A 77 -12.94 -24.92 -13.11
C ASN A 77 -11.72 -24.26 -12.48
N GLN A 78 -11.61 -24.33 -11.16
CA GLN A 78 -10.53 -23.70 -10.38
C GLN A 78 -9.13 -24.15 -10.83
N ASN A 79 -8.96 -25.42 -11.20
CA ASN A 79 -7.66 -25.94 -11.65
C ASN A 79 -7.24 -25.35 -13.00
N LEU A 80 -8.20 -25.19 -13.92
CA LEU A 80 -7.96 -24.59 -15.23
C LEU A 80 -7.77 -23.08 -15.12
N LYS A 81 -8.52 -22.42 -14.23
CA LYS A 81 -8.33 -21.01 -13.88
C LYS A 81 -6.93 -20.76 -13.32
N TYR A 82 -6.49 -21.57 -12.35
CA TYR A 82 -5.12 -21.54 -11.83
C TYR A 82 -4.08 -21.70 -12.94
N LEU A 83 -4.28 -22.67 -13.83
CA LEU A 83 -3.39 -22.92 -14.96
C LEU A 83 -3.30 -21.70 -15.89
N GLY A 84 -4.44 -21.12 -16.28
CA GLY A 84 -4.50 -19.96 -17.16
C GLY A 84 -3.83 -18.72 -16.56
N ILE A 85 -4.13 -18.40 -15.30
CA ILE A 85 -3.49 -17.29 -14.58
C ILE A 85 -1.98 -17.53 -14.45
N SER A 86 -1.57 -18.77 -14.13
CA SER A 86 -0.15 -19.13 -14.06
C SER A 86 0.57 -19.04 -15.40
N MET A 87 -0.11 -19.38 -16.51
CA MET A 87 0.41 -19.17 -17.86
C MET A 87 0.64 -17.68 -18.12
N LEU A 88 -0.37 -16.82 -17.84
CA LEU A 88 -0.27 -15.37 -18.02
C LEU A 88 0.89 -14.76 -17.23
N CYS A 89 1.07 -15.14 -15.95
CA CYS A 89 2.21 -14.69 -15.15
C CYS A 89 3.56 -15.01 -15.80
N ASN A 90 3.66 -16.13 -16.53
CA ASN A 90 4.90 -16.57 -17.16
C ASN A 90 5.15 -15.95 -18.54
N VAL A 91 4.17 -15.24 -19.12
CA VAL A 91 4.34 -14.57 -20.42
C VAL A 91 5.20 -13.32 -20.23
N HIS A 92 6.16 -13.13 -21.13
CA HIS A 92 6.97 -11.93 -21.16
C HIS A 92 6.08 -10.69 -21.42
N PRO A 93 6.21 -9.59 -20.66
CA PRO A 93 5.32 -8.42 -20.78
C PRO A 93 5.22 -7.86 -22.21
N ASN A 94 6.34 -7.81 -22.95
CA ASN A 94 6.34 -7.32 -24.34
C ASN A 94 5.59 -8.23 -25.33
N ALA A 95 5.31 -9.48 -24.97
CA ALA A 95 4.57 -10.44 -25.80
C ALA A 95 3.08 -10.49 -25.44
N TRP A 96 2.63 -9.61 -24.55
CA TRP A 96 1.23 -9.49 -24.19
C TRP A 96 0.42 -8.95 -25.35
N SER A 97 -0.75 -9.56 -25.57
CA SER A 97 -1.67 -9.11 -26.60
C SER A 97 -2.67 -8.12 -26.01
N ASP A 98 -2.89 -7.00 -26.71
CA ASP A 98 -3.95 -6.05 -26.37
C ASP A 98 -5.33 -6.73 -26.27
N ALA A 99 -5.54 -7.81 -27.03
CA ALA A 99 -6.77 -8.59 -27.05
C ALA A 99 -7.01 -9.42 -25.77
N TRP A 100 -6.00 -9.63 -24.92
CA TRP A 100 -6.20 -10.30 -23.64
C TRP A 100 -6.87 -9.41 -22.62
N TRP A 101 -6.77 -8.10 -22.79
CA TRP A 101 -7.21 -7.13 -21.80
C TRP A 101 -8.67 -6.69 -21.99
N GLY A 102 -9.45 -7.52 -22.68
CA GLY A 102 -10.90 -7.38 -22.69
C GLY A 102 -11.48 -7.49 -21.26
N GLU A 103 -12.63 -6.87 -21.07
CA GLU A 103 -13.34 -6.82 -19.78
C GLU A 103 -13.57 -8.21 -19.16
N GLU A 104 -13.76 -9.24 -19.99
CA GLU A 104 -14.01 -10.61 -19.57
C GLU A 104 -12.80 -11.27 -18.85
N LEU A 105 -11.59 -11.11 -19.38
CA LEU A 105 -10.40 -11.67 -18.72
C LEU A 105 -10.11 -10.92 -17.43
N LEU A 106 -10.15 -9.59 -17.47
CA LEU A 106 -9.85 -8.73 -16.32
C LEU A 106 -10.86 -8.96 -15.19
N SER A 107 -12.16 -9.10 -15.51
CA SER A 107 -13.19 -9.47 -14.52
C SER A 107 -12.94 -10.87 -13.95
N SER A 108 -12.54 -11.85 -14.76
CA SER A 108 -12.24 -13.19 -14.26
C SER A 108 -11.02 -13.25 -13.35
N VAL A 109 -9.96 -12.49 -13.66
CA VAL A 109 -8.75 -12.37 -12.81
C VAL A 109 -9.10 -11.70 -11.49
N VAL A 110 -9.98 -10.69 -11.50
CA VAL A 110 -10.46 -10.08 -10.25
C VAL A 110 -11.32 -11.03 -9.44
N GLN A 111 -12.25 -11.74 -10.07
CA GLN A 111 -13.04 -12.76 -9.39
C GLN A 111 -12.13 -13.86 -8.79
N ALA A 112 -10.95 -14.10 -9.38
CA ALA A 112 -9.97 -15.02 -8.84
C ALA A 112 -9.33 -14.53 -7.51
N LEU A 113 -9.35 -13.22 -7.22
CA LEU A 113 -8.97 -12.67 -5.91
C LEU A 113 -9.95 -13.08 -4.81
N GLU A 114 -11.23 -13.30 -5.14
CA GLU A 114 -12.27 -13.75 -4.21
C GLU A 114 -12.34 -15.28 -4.07
N SER A 115 -11.48 -16.02 -4.79
CA SER A 115 -11.49 -17.48 -4.76
C SER A 115 -11.12 -18.02 -3.38
N ARG A 116 -11.69 -19.16 -2.96
CA ARG A 116 -11.32 -19.80 -1.68
C ARG A 116 -9.88 -20.36 -1.67
N ASP A 117 -9.27 -20.48 -2.85
CA ASP A 117 -7.94 -21.06 -3.01
C ASP A 117 -6.85 -19.98 -2.96
N MET A 118 -6.06 -20.00 -1.88
CA MET A 118 -4.97 -19.06 -1.63
C MET A 118 -3.86 -19.11 -2.70
N ALA A 119 -3.70 -20.21 -3.44
CA ALA A 119 -2.73 -20.29 -4.54
C ALA A 119 -3.22 -19.51 -5.77
N ILE A 120 -4.52 -19.61 -6.10
CA ILE A 120 -5.16 -18.85 -7.18
C ILE A 120 -5.11 -17.36 -6.87
N GLN A 121 -5.53 -16.97 -5.67
CA GLN A 121 -5.50 -15.56 -5.26
C GLN A 121 -4.08 -14.95 -5.36
N ARG A 122 -3.05 -15.68 -4.91
CA ARG A 122 -1.64 -15.22 -4.99
C ARG A 122 -1.17 -15.04 -6.44
N ARG A 123 -1.55 -15.95 -7.34
CA ARG A 123 -1.21 -15.83 -8.76
C ARG A 123 -1.97 -14.71 -9.45
N ALA A 124 -3.26 -14.56 -9.15
CA ALA A 124 -4.07 -13.47 -9.67
C ALA A 124 -3.51 -12.11 -9.25
N LEU A 125 -3.05 -11.99 -8.01
CA LEU A 125 -2.39 -10.80 -7.50
C LEU A 125 -1.09 -10.48 -8.25
N ASP A 126 -0.18 -11.46 -8.38
CA ASP A 126 1.08 -11.30 -9.11
C ASP A 126 0.82 -10.90 -10.57
N LEU A 127 -0.20 -11.49 -11.20
CA LEU A 127 -0.62 -11.13 -12.54
C LEU A 127 -1.09 -9.66 -12.62
N LEU A 128 -2.00 -9.23 -11.74
CA LEU A 128 -2.50 -7.85 -11.73
C LEU A 128 -1.39 -6.82 -11.55
N TYR A 129 -0.43 -7.09 -10.65
CA TYR A 129 0.71 -6.19 -10.47
C TYR A 129 1.60 -6.12 -11.72
N ARG A 130 1.83 -7.24 -12.41
CA ARG A 130 2.57 -7.22 -13.68
C ARG A 130 1.80 -6.48 -14.77
N MET A 131 0.48 -6.54 -14.74
CA MET A 131 -0.44 -5.95 -15.72
C MET A 131 -0.53 -4.43 -15.67
N LEU A 132 0.04 -3.80 -14.65
CA LEU A 132 -0.01 -2.36 -14.46
C LEU A 132 0.65 -1.62 -15.62
N THR A 133 -0.16 -0.82 -16.30
CA THR A 133 0.20 0.22 -17.25
C THR A 133 -0.35 1.55 -16.75
N LEU A 134 0.12 2.68 -17.30
CA LEU A 134 -0.39 4.00 -16.89
C LEU A 134 -1.91 4.11 -17.07
N GLU A 135 -2.45 3.56 -18.17
CA GLU A 135 -3.88 3.66 -18.51
C GLU A 135 -4.79 2.81 -17.63
N ASN A 136 -4.32 1.67 -17.12
CA ASN A 136 -5.15 0.74 -16.33
C ASN A 136 -4.86 0.79 -14.83
N SER A 137 -3.90 1.62 -14.41
CA SER A 137 -3.34 1.66 -13.07
C SER A 137 -4.39 1.88 -11.98
N GLU A 138 -5.24 2.89 -12.12
CA GLU A 138 -6.25 3.24 -11.12
C GLU A 138 -7.22 2.08 -10.86
N ASN A 139 -7.82 1.55 -11.93
CA ASN A 139 -8.77 0.43 -11.84
C ASN A 139 -8.13 -0.82 -11.21
N ILE A 140 -6.89 -1.15 -11.59
CA ILE A 140 -6.17 -2.29 -10.99
C ILE A 140 -5.85 -2.03 -9.53
N ILE A 141 -5.36 -0.84 -9.16
CA ILE A 141 -5.02 -0.50 -7.78
C ILE A 141 -6.28 -0.51 -6.89
N GLU A 142 -7.42 -0.02 -7.37
CA GLU A 142 -8.70 -0.14 -6.66
C GLU A 142 -9.09 -1.59 -6.38
N ARG A 143 -8.89 -2.48 -7.35
CA ARG A 143 -9.11 -3.92 -7.17
C ARG A 143 -8.14 -4.55 -6.17
N LEU A 144 -6.89 -4.08 -6.14
CA LEU A 144 -5.89 -4.50 -5.15
C LEU A 144 -6.27 -4.02 -3.73
N LEU A 145 -6.76 -2.79 -3.60
CA LEU A 145 -7.28 -2.25 -2.33
C LEU A 145 -8.49 -3.04 -1.84
N TYR A 146 -9.43 -3.35 -2.73
CA TYR A 146 -10.59 -4.19 -2.40
C TYR A 146 -10.15 -5.54 -1.82
N ALA A 147 -9.20 -6.22 -2.46
CA ALA A 147 -8.68 -7.49 -1.98
C ALA A 147 -7.94 -7.35 -0.63
N PHE A 148 -7.23 -6.25 -0.41
CA PHE A 148 -6.57 -5.95 0.86
C PHE A 148 -7.59 -5.77 2.00
N TYR A 149 -8.68 -5.03 1.76
CA TYR A 149 -9.73 -4.82 2.76
C TYR A 149 -10.57 -6.08 3.01
N GLN A 150 -10.84 -6.88 1.98
CA GLN A 150 -11.57 -8.15 2.13
C GLN A 150 -10.79 -9.14 3.00
N ASP A 151 -9.47 -9.27 2.81
CA ASP A 151 -8.62 -10.15 3.63
C ASP A 151 -8.64 -9.71 5.11
N ARG A 152 -8.75 -8.41 5.37
CA ARG A 152 -8.94 -7.87 6.73
C ARG A 152 -10.27 -8.29 7.34
N GLU A 153 -11.38 -8.15 6.62
CA GLU A 153 -12.72 -8.51 7.12
C GLU A 153 -12.79 -9.99 7.48
N LEU A 154 -12.23 -10.86 6.63
CA LEU A 154 -12.13 -12.30 6.89
C LEU A 154 -11.28 -12.59 8.14
N THR A 155 -10.20 -11.85 8.34
CA THR A 155 -9.33 -11.99 9.53
C THR A 155 -10.03 -11.50 10.82
N GLN A 156 -10.88 -10.48 10.73
CA GLN A 156 -11.63 -9.94 11.87
C GLN A 156 -12.84 -10.80 12.26
N ALA A 157 -13.49 -11.45 11.29
CA ALA A 157 -14.64 -12.32 11.50
C ALA A 157 -14.29 -13.73 12.01
N ALA A 158 -13.02 -14.11 12.03
CA ALA A 158 -12.58 -15.43 12.48
C ALA A 158 -12.62 -15.58 14.02
N ASP A 159 -13.31 -16.62 14.48
CA ASP A 159 -13.53 -16.93 15.90
C ASP A 159 -12.21 -17.17 16.68
N PRO A 160 -12.15 -16.89 18.00
CA PRO A 160 -10.94 -16.99 18.80
C PRO A 160 -10.24 -18.36 18.85
N GLN A 161 -10.95 -19.46 18.56
CA GLN A 161 -10.42 -20.82 18.72
C GLN A 161 -9.67 -21.36 17.49
N ASP A 162 -9.90 -20.82 16.29
CA ASP A 162 -9.14 -21.16 15.07
C ASP A 162 -7.88 -20.28 14.89
N LYS A 163 -7.61 -19.40 15.86
CA LYS A 163 -6.51 -18.42 15.80
C LYS A 163 -5.12 -19.03 15.86
N THR A 164 -4.95 -20.29 16.25
CA THR A 164 -3.60 -20.86 16.46
C THR A 164 -2.96 -21.38 15.18
N GLU A 165 -3.75 -21.92 14.24
CA GLU A 165 -3.23 -22.41 12.95
C GLU A 165 -3.27 -21.33 11.84
N SER A 166 -4.27 -20.44 11.87
CA SER A 166 -4.35 -19.33 10.90
C SER A 166 -3.43 -18.14 11.21
N ARG A 167 -3.01 -17.89 12.47
CA ARG A 167 -2.06 -16.79 12.80
C ARG A 167 -0.64 -17.02 12.27
N VAL A 168 -0.25 -18.26 11.97
CA VAL A 168 1.07 -18.56 11.40
C VAL A 168 1.07 -18.36 9.87
N THR A 169 -0.11 -18.25 9.25
CA THR A 169 -0.28 -18.36 7.81
C THR A 169 -0.28 -16.98 7.10
N PHE A 170 0.72 -16.16 7.43
CA PHE A 170 1.34 -15.10 6.60
C PHE A 170 0.89 -13.62 6.76
N PRO A 171 1.30 -12.92 7.84
CA PRO A 171 1.43 -11.45 7.80
C PRO A 171 2.21 -10.94 6.57
N SER A 172 3.14 -11.77 6.06
CA SER A 172 3.88 -11.52 4.82
C SER A 172 3.00 -11.36 3.58
N ARG A 173 1.74 -11.82 3.55
CA ARG A 173 0.85 -11.62 2.39
C ARG A 173 0.28 -10.21 2.38
N GLN A 174 -0.28 -9.76 3.49
CA GLN A 174 -0.83 -8.41 3.63
C GLN A 174 0.28 -7.36 3.49
N GLU A 175 1.46 -7.62 4.05
CA GLU A 175 2.64 -6.79 3.85
C GLU A 175 3.06 -6.74 2.39
N LYS A 176 3.10 -7.89 1.68
CA LYS A 176 3.42 -7.93 0.24
C LYS A 176 2.41 -7.13 -0.59
N LEU A 177 1.11 -7.35 -0.34
CA LEU A 177 0.02 -6.61 -0.96
C LEU A 177 0.19 -5.11 -0.76
N LEU A 178 0.38 -4.69 0.48
CA LEU A 178 0.59 -3.31 0.86
C LEU A 178 1.81 -2.70 0.14
N THR A 179 2.93 -3.42 0.10
CA THR A 179 4.12 -2.95 -0.61
C THR A 179 3.91 -2.86 -2.12
N GLN A 180 3.15 -3.78 -2.72
CA GLN A 180 2.83 -3.76 -4.15
C GLN A 180 1.88 -2.61 -4.49
N ILE A 181 0.86 -2.36 -3.66
CA ILE A 181 -0.07 -1.24 -3.84
C ILE A 181 0.68 0.08 -3.78
N LEU A 182 1.54 0.27 -2.77
CA LEU A 182 2.31 1.50 -2.62
C LEU A 182 3.30 1.71 -3.77
N ASP A 183 4.05 0.69 -4.17
CA ASP A 183 5.00 0.80 -5.29
C ASP A 183 4.27 0.97 -6.64
N ALA A 184 3.12 0.34 -6.84
CA ALA A 184 2.28 0.54 -8.01
C ALA A 184 1.77 1.98 -8.09
N ALA A 185 1.24 2.50 -6.99
CA ALA A 185 0.70 3.85 -6.93
C ALA A 185 1.78 4.93 -7.08
N GLU A 186 2.99 4.69 -6.55
CA GLU A 186 4.13 5.59 -6.71
C GLU A 186 4.61 5.65 -8.18
N ARG A 187 4.60 4.52 -8.89
CA ARG A 187 5.12 4.43 -10.27
C ARG A 187 4.10 4.79 -11.34
N PHE A 188 2.85 4.41 -11.13
CA PHE A 188 1.80 4.50 -12.14
C PHE A 188 0.68 5.49 -11.78
N GLY A 189 0.74 6.12 -10.61
CA GLY A 189 -0.26 7.11 -10.21
C GLY A 189 -0.36 8.25 -11.22
N LEU A 190 -1.60 8.55 -11.61
CA LEU A 190 -1.94 9.56 -12.62
C LEU A 190 -2.16 10.96 -12.02
N SER A 191 -2.51 11.04 -10.73
CA SER A 191 -2.74 12.30 -10.02
C SER A 191 -2.27 12.24 -8.56
N GLU A 192 -1.70 13.34 -8.07
CA GLU A 192 -1.33 13.56 -6.66
C GLU A 192 -2.53 13.39 -5.73
N GLN A 193 -3.69 13.92 -6.15
CA GLN A 193 -4.91 13.89 -5.35
C GLN A 193 -5.37 12.45 -5.15
N TRP A 194 -5.47 11.70 -6.24
CA TRP A 194 -5.84 10.29 -6.20
C TRP A 194 -4.86 9.44 -5.37
N TYR A 195 -3.55 9.68 -5.50
CA TYR A 195 -2.53 8.98 -4.71
C TYR A 195 -2.72 9.23 -3.21
N LEU A 196 -2.93 10.49 -2.81
CA LEU A 196 -3.19 10.83 -1.41
C LEU A 196 -4.57 10.32 -0.95
N ASP A 197 -5.58 10.30 -1.81
CA ASP A 197 -6.86 9.58 -1.63
C ASP A 197 -6.66 8.14 -1.19
N MET A 198 -5.91 7.39 -1.96
CA MET A 198 -5.57 6.02 -1.63
C MET A 198 -4.75 5.91 -0.33
N VAL A 199 -3.71 6.72 -0.15
CA VAL A 199 -2.83 6.64 1.04
C VAL A 199 -3.59 6.92 2.33
N PHE A 200 -4.40 7.99 2.38
CA PHE A 200 -5.16 8.31 3.59
C PHE A 200 -6.20 7.23 3.90
N ASP A 201 -6.89 6.69 2.88
CA ASP A 201 -7.84 5.60 3.05
C ASP A 201 -7.13 4.33 3.58
N LEU A 202 -5.95 4.03 3.06
CA LEU A 202 -5.11 2.91 3.50
C LEU A 202 -4.64 3.08 4.95
N LEU A 203 -4.20 4.28 5.35
CA LEU A 203 -3.77 4.55 6.73
C LEU A 203 -4.94 4.50 7.72
N ASP A 204 -6.15 4.86 7.27
CA ASP A 204 -7.36 4.83 8.07
C ASP A 204 -7.87 3.38 8.23
N ARG A 205 -8.11 2.70 7.11
CA ARG A 205 -8.74 1.37 7.08
C ARG A 205 -7.74 0.22 7.22
N GLY A 206 -6.45 0.43 7.01
CA GLY A 206 -5.46 -0.64 6.94
C GLY A 206 -5.11 -1.29 8.28
N GLY A 207 -5.53 -0.71 9.40
CA GLY A 207 -5.45 -1.36 10.72
C GLY A 207 -4.03 -1.81 11.11
N LEU A 208 -3.90 -3.02 11.66
CA LEU A 208 -2.63 -3.55 12.17
C LEU A 208 -1.61 -3.93 11.07
N ALA A 209 -2.05 -4.09 9.81
CA ALA A 209 -1.15 -4.38 8.70
C ALA A 209 -0.31 -3.16 8.30
N VAL A 210 -0.77 -1.95 8.63
CA VAL A 210 -0.05 -0.70 8.42
C VAL A 210 0.88 -0.46 9.60
N THR A 211 2.16 -0.82 9.40
CA THR A 211 3.22 -0.56 10.38
C THR A 211 3.80 0.83 10.20
N MET A 212 4.57 1.32 11.18
CA MET A 212 5.29 2.59 11.06
C MET A 212 6.27 2.62 9.88
N GLN A 213 6.84 1.47 9.52
CA GLN A 213 7.71 1.34 8.34
C GLN A 213 6.96 1.63 7.03
N THR A 214 5.68 1.28 6.96
CA THR A 214 4.83 1.63 5.81
C THR A 214 4.67 3.15 5.74
N VAL A 215 4.44 3.80 6.87
CA VAL A 215 4.32 5.26 6.92
C VAL A 215 5.62 5.93 6.51
N GLU A 216 6.77 5.46 6.99
CA GLU A 216 8.09 5.97 6.60
C GLU A 216 8.33 5.87 5.09
N LYS A 217 7.88 4.79 4.44
CA LYS A 217 7.94 4.67 2.97
C LYS A 217 7.11 5.74 2.28
N VAL A 218 5.89 5.98 2.76
CA VAL A 218 5.02 7.04 2.21
C VAL A 218 5.63 8.43 2.46
N MET A 219 6.17 8.69 3.65
CA MET A 219 6.87 9.94 3.97
C MET A 219 8.05 10.17 3.02
N ALA A 220 8.86 9.13 2.76
CA ALA A 220 9.98 9.23 1.84
C ALA A 220 9.56 9.59 0.41
N VAL A 221 8.36 9.18 -0.03
CA VAL A 221 7.79 9.58 -1.33
C VAL A 221 7.45 11.07 -1.35
N ILE A 222 6.92 11.63 -0.26
CA ILE A 222 6.59 13.06 -0.15
C ILE A 222 7.86 13.93 -0.02
N GLU A 223 8.88 13.42 0.67
CA GLU A 223 10.17 14.09 0.82
C GLU A 223 10.93 14.14 -0.52
N ARG A 224 11.12 12.99 -1.17
CA ARG A 224 11.99 12.85 -2.36
C ARG A 224 11.28 13.21 -3.66
N GLY A 225 9.94 13.20 -3.66
CA GLY A 225 9.13 13.17 -4.87
C GLY A 225 8.90 11.72 -5.32
N ALA A 226 7.72 11.48 -5.88
CA ALA A 226 7.36 10.17 -6.40
C ALA A 226 8.09 9.86 -7.72
N LYS A 227 8.24 8.56 -8.02
CA LYS A 227 8.93 8.09 -9.24
C LYS A 227 8.18 8.42 -10.53
N SER A 228 6.86 8.59 -10.47
CA SER A 228 6.07 8.93 -11.67
C SER A 228 6.32 10.39 -12.10
N PRO A 229 6.49 10.64 -13.41
CA PRO A 229 6.70 11.98 -13.96
C PRO A 229 5.47 12.89 -13.84
N ALA A 230 4.30 12.32 -13.52
CA ALA A 230 3.06 13.07 -13.35
C ALA A 230 3.04 13.88 -12.05
N PHE A 231 3.88 13.53 -11.07
CA PHE A 231 3.84 14.15 -9.76
C PHE A 231 4.73 15.40 -9.67
N ASN A 232 4.13 16.53 -9.32
CA ASN A 232 4.86 17.70 -8.87
C ASN A 232 5.02 17.66 -7.35
N THR A 233 6.27 17.55 -6.88
CA THR A 233 6.60 17.46 -5.45
C THR A 233 6.05 18.64 -4.62
N ALA A 234 6.04 19.86 -5.16
CA ALA A 234 5.50 21.02 -4.45
C ALA A 234 3.97 20.93 -4.33
N HIS A 235 3.29 20.52 -5.40
CA HIS A 235 1.84 20.35 -5.41
C HIS A 235 1.40 19.19 -4.51
N LEU A 236 2.12 18.06 -4.57
CA LEU A 236 1.88 16.89 -3.71
C LEU A 236 1.90 17.27 -2.22
N ARG A 237 2.87 18.08 -1.80
CA ARG A 237 2.97 18.55 -0.41
C ARG A 237 1.81 19.47 -0.02
N ALA A 238 1.43 20.41 -0.90
CA ALA A 238 0.30 21.30 -0.66
C ALA A 238 -1.03 20.52 -0.52
N VAL A 239 -1.28 19.57 -1.43
CA VAL A 239 -2.47 18.70 -1.38
C VAL A 239 -2.45 17.82 -0.14
N ALA A 240 -1.29 17.31 0.27
CA ALA A 240 -1.16 16.50 1.49
C ALA A 240 -1.53 17.31 2.75
N VAL A 241 -1.12 18.57 2.83
CA VAL A 241 -1.49 19.48 3.95
C VAL A 241 -2.98 19.76 3.94
N GLN A 242 -3.53 20.17 2.79
CA GLN A 242 -4.96 20.45 2.64
C GLN A 242 -5.79 19.24 3.09
N LYS A 243 -5.41 18.06 2.61
CA LYS A 243 -6.11 16.83 2.92
C LYS A 243 -5.93 16.37 4.38
N SER A 244 -4.77 16.57 4.96
CA SER A 244 -4.56 16.35 6.40
C SER A 244 -5.56 17.16 7.22
N ASN A 245 -5.76 18.44 6.87
CA ASN A 245 -6.73 19.30 7.53
C ASN A 245 -8.19 18.86 7.31
N THR A 246 -8.56 18.42 6.09
CA THR A 246 -9.92 17.92 5.85
C THR A 246 -10.22 16.64 6.64
N VAL A 247 -9.27 15.71 6.70
CA VAL A 247 -9.41 14.46 7.48
C VAL A 247 -9.49 14.76 8.98
N LEU A 248 -8.68 15.69 9.49
CA LEU A 248 -8.76 16.14 10.89
C LEU A 248 -10.14 16.74 11.20
N ALA A 249 -10.66 17.60 10.33
CA ALA A 249 -11.97 18.21 10.48
C ALA A 249 -13.11 17.17 10.43
N GLN A 250 -13.03 16.20 9.51
CA GLN A 250 -14.02 15.12 9.40
C GLN A 250 -14.07 14.20 10.63
N LYS A 251 -12.92 14.00 11.28
CA LYS A 251 -12.80 13.17 12.49
C LYS A 251 -12.93 13.95 13.80
N ASP A 252 -13.42 15.20 13.77
CA ASP A 252 -13.50 16.09 14.94
C ASP A 252 -12.19 16.17 15.74
N TYR A 253 -11.05 16.11 15.05
CA TYR A 253 -9.70 16.07 15.63
C TYR A 253 -9.43 14.89 16.60
N ARG A 254 -10.30 13.87 16.60
CA ARG A 254 -10.15 12.62 17.37
C ARG A 254 -9.52 11.55 16.48
N LEU A 255 -8.23 11.30 16.71
CA LEU A 255 -7.48 10.26 16.00
C LEU A 255 -7.38 8.96 16.80
N SER A 256 -7.81 8.99 18.06
CA SER A 256 -8.02 7.82 18.91
C SER A 256 -9.52 7.59 19.11
N SER A 257 -10.16 6.74 18.29
CA SER A 257 -11.55 6.34 18.56
C SER A 257 -11.59 5.18 19.56
N ILE A 258 -12.43 5.33 20.58
CA ILE A 258 -12.95 4.23 21.39
C ILE A 258 -14.33 3.92 20.80
N ASP A 259 -14.41 2.95 19.89
CA ASP A 259 -15.70 2.50 19.40
C ASP A 259 -16.44 1.74 20.51
N HIS A 260 -17.75 1.94 20.59
CA HIS A 260 -18.66 1.45 21.65
C HIS A 260 -18.78 -0.09 21.75
N HIS A 261 -17.96 -0.84 21.02
CA HIS A 261 -17.87 -2.30 21.07
C HIS A 261 -16.41 -2.74 21.28
N HIS A 262 -15.91 -2.58 22.50
CA HIS A 262 -14.81 -3.34 23.13
C HIS A 262 -13.46 -3.53 22.41
N SER A 263 -13.10 -2.74 21.38
CA SER A 263 -11.72 -2.71 20.88
C SER A 263 -11.29 -1.27 20.56
N ARG A 264 -10.27 -0.75 21.26
CA ARG A 264 -9.67 0.55 20.94
C ARG A 264 -9.02 0.43 19.56
N VAL A 265 -9.64 1.02 18.53
CA VAL A 265 -9.02 1.10 17.20
C VAL A 265 -7.99 2.22 17.25
N ARG A 266 -6.77 1.87 17.68
CA ARG A 266 -5.63 2.80 17.61
C ARG A 266 -5.18 2.89 16.15
N GLN A 267 -5.16 4.09 15.59
CA GLN A 267 -4.57 4.38 14.28
C GLN A 267 -3.31 5.26 14.43
N PRO A 268 -2.26 4.76 15.10
CA PRO A 268 -1.07 5.58 15.35
C PRO A 268 -0.35 5.94 14.04
N ALA A 269 -0.47 5.11 13.00
CA ALA A 269 0.13 5.34 11.69
C ALA A 269 -0.45 6.57 10.97
N LEU A 270 -1.77 6.72 10.97
CA LEU A 270 -2.45 7.87 10.36
C LEU A 270 -2.15 9.16 11.12
N ALA A 271 -2.18 9.12 12.45
CA ALA A 271 -1.82 10.25 13.29
C ALA A 271 -0.37 10.69 13.07
N TYR A 272 0.56 9.74 13.03
CA TYR A 272 1.98 10.00 12.76
C TYR A 272 2.17 10.70 11.41
N PHE A 273 1.52 10.20 10.36
CA PHE A 273 1.58 10.77 9.03
C PHE A 273 1.04 12.21 8.98
N ILE A 274 -0.17 12.44 9.51
CA ILE A 274 -0.82 13.76 9.51
C ILE A 274 0.04 14.80 10.23
N PHE A 275 0.47 14.51 11.46
CA PHE A 275 1.22 15.48 12.24
C PHE A 275 2.61 15.75 11.67
N TRP A 276 3.23 14.76 11.05
CA TRP A 276 4.47 14.97 10.32
C TRP A 276 4.27 15.87 9.09
N VAL A 277 3.24 15.63 8.26
CA VAL A 277 2.94 16.46 7.08
C VAL A 277 2.65 17.91 7.49
N LEU A 278 1.83 18.12 8.52
CA LEU A 278 1.52 19.47 9.02
C LEU A 278 2.75 20.17 9.60
N GLY A 279 3.59 19.43 10.34
CA GLY A 279 4.82 19.97 10.91
C GLY A 279 5.89 20.32 9.89
N GLU A 280 6.00 19.54 8.80
CA GLU A 280 7.05 19.70 7.79
C GLU A 280 6.65 20.57 6.59
N TYR A 281 5.38 20.67 6.26
CA TYR A 281 4.93 21.33 5.02
C TYR A 281 3.82 22.35 5.21
N GLY A 282 3.46 22.69 6.46
CA GLY A 282 2.41 23.66 6.75
C GLY A 282 2.59 25.04 6.07
N ASP A 283 3.82 25.41 5.71
CA ASP A 283 4.16 26.69 5.05
C ASP A 283 3.88 26.71 3.54
N ASN A 284 3.72 25.55 2.91
CA ASN A 284 3.69 25.43 1.46
C ASN A 284 2.31 25.74 0.85
N THR A 285 1.36 26.22 1.64
CA THR A 285 0.00 26.53 1.19
C THR A 285 -0.35 27.99 1.49
N ASP A 286 -0.68 28.76 0.46
CA ASP A 286 -1.16 30.15 0.62
C ASP A 286 -2.48 30.23 1.40
N GLU A 287 -3.22 29.12 1.51
CA GLU A 287 -4.52 29.04 2.17
C GLU A 287 -4.44 29.01 3.71
N TRP A 288 -3.36 28.49 4.28
CA TRP A 288 -3.25 28.24 5.72
C TRP A 288 -2.08 29.02 6.31
N SER A 289 -2.37 29.90 7.27
CA SER A 289 -1.31 30.56 8.02
C SER A 289 -0.69 29.60 9.04
N LEU A 290 0.60 29.77 9.29
CA LEU A 290 1.33 29.08 10.37
C LEU A 290 0.57 29.12 11.72
N ALA A 291 -0.03 30.27 12.05
CA ALA A 291 -0.83 30.43 13.26
C ALA A 291 -2.09 29.54 13.29
N SER A 292 -2.77 29.38 12.14
CA SER A 292 -3.95 28.51 12.03
C SER A 292 -3.58 27.03 12.21
N ILE A 293 -2.41 26.62 11.71
CA ILE A 293 -1.89 25.27 11.88
C ILE A 293 -1.50 25.03 13.35
N GLN A 294 -0.85 25.99 14.01
CA GLN A 294 -0.56 25.92 15.44
C GLN A 294 -1.83 25.77 16.29
N GLU A 295 -2.88 26.52 15.98
CA GLU A 295 -4.17 26.40 16.67
C GLU A 295 -4.81 25.03 16.44
N THR A 296 -4.74 24.52 15.21
CA THR A 296 -5.23 23.18 14.86
C THR A 296 -4.50 22.08 15.64
N LEU A 297 -3.17 22.16 15.72
CA LEU A 297 -2.35 21.24 16.51
C LEU A 297 -2.64 21.34 18.01
N ALA A 298 -2.85 22.56 18.53
CA ALA A 298 -3.23 22.76 19.92
C ALA A 298 -4.61 22.15 20.24
N ARG A 299 -5.59 22.29 19.34
CA ARG A 299 -6.89 21.61 19.45
C ARG A 299 -6.73 20.08 19.44
N CYS A 300 -5.86 19.54 18.58
CA CYS A 300 -5.56 18.11 18.58
C CYS A 300 -4.95 17.63 19.91
N LEU A 301 -4.09 18.45 20.53
CA LEU A 301 -3.46 18.14 21.83
C LEU A 301 -4.48 18.16 22.99
N LEU A 302 -5.51 18.99 22.89
CA LEU A 302 -6.62 19.00 23.86
C LEU A 302 -7.49 17.76 23.78
N ILE A 303 -7.66 17.20 22.58
CA ILE A 303 -8.65 16.14 22.35
C ILE A 303 -8.04 14.74 22.50
N ASN A 304 -6.77 14.57 22.15
CA ASN A 304 -6.12 13.25 22.14
C ASN A 304 -5.32 13.01 23.43
N HIS A 305 -5.64 11.91 24.13
CA HIS A 305 -5.00 11.51 25.39
C HIS A 305 -4.00 10.35 25.28
N ASP A 306 -3.77 9.84 24.06
CA ASP A 306 -2.77 8.78 23.86
C ASP A 306 -1.36 9.40 23.84
N PRO A 307 -0.43 8.98 24.73
CA PRO A 307 0.89 9.58 24.83
C PRO A 307 1.70 9.51 23.53
N LEU A 308 1.52 8.47 22.71
CA LEU A 308 2.21 8.38 21.41
C LEU A 308 1.73 9.46 20.44
N ILE A 309 0.42 9.71 20.40
CA ILE A 309 -0.16 10.74 19.53
C ILE A 309 0.25 12.13 20.02
N GLN A 310 0.26 12.34 21.34
CA GLN A 310 0.73 13.59 21.94
C GLN A 310 2.19 13.89 21.59
N ALA A 311 3.06 12.87 21.64
CA ALA A 311 4.45 13.02 21.24
C ALA A 311 4.59 13.48 19.78
N PHE A 312 3.78 12.93 18.86
CA PHE A 312 3.76 13.38 17.46
C PHE A 312 3.25 14.81 17.30
N ILE A 313 2.21 15.20 18.03
CA ILE A 313 1.68 16.57 18.01
C ILE A 313 2.73 17.57 18.52
N LEU A 314 3.41 17.26 19.63
CA LEU A 314 4.47 18.12 20.17
C LEU A 314 5.65 18.27 19.20
N SER A 315 6.04 17.20 18.51
CA SER A 315 7.04 17.28 17.44
C SER A 315 6.58 18.10 16.24
N ALA A 316 5.29 18.13 15.92
CA ALA A 316 4.78 19.01 14.88
C ALA A 316 4.80 20.48 15.36
N LEU A 317 4.31 20.73 16.58
CA LEU A 317 4.28 22.06 17.18
C LEU A 317 5.66 22.70 17.30
N THR A 318 6.68 21.95 17.73
CA THR A 318 8.08 22.40 17.78
C THR A 318 8.58 22.87 16.42
N LYS A 319 8.35 22.08 15.36
CA LYS A 319 8.76 22.41 13.99
C LYS A 319 8.06 23.66 13.47
N VAL A 320 6.75 23.74 13.66
CA VAL A 320 5.95 24.91 13.25
C VAL A 320 6.35 26.16 14.04
N ALA A 321 6.63 26.03 15.34
CA ALA A 321 7.12 27.14 16.17
C ALA A 321 8.47 27.67 15.69
N LEU A 322 9.42 26.79 15.37
CA LEU A 322 10.73 27.17 14.84
C LEU A 322 10.61 27.96 13.52
N ARG A 323 9.68 27.54 12.65
CA ARG A 323 9.47 28.17 11.34
C ARG A 323 8.66 29.46 11.39
N SER A 324 7.87 29.62 12.45
CA SER A 324 7.13 30.85 12.74
C SER A 324 8.04 32.01 13.18
N ALA A 325 9.35 31.80 13.38
CA ALA A 325 10.29 32.87 13.70
C ALA A 325 10.29 33.96 12.60
N PRO A 326 10.15 35.26 12.94
CA PRO A 326 10.32 35.87 14.27
C PRO A 326 9.01 36.11 15.08
N ASN A 327 7.89 35.49 14.72
CA ASN A 327 6.64 35.64 15.47
C ASN A 327 6.65 34.76 16.73
N PRO A 328 6.38 35.32 17.92
CA PRO A 328 6.35 34.54 19.15
C PRO A 328 5.18 33.55 19.14
N VAL A 329 5.40 32.39 19.76
CA VAL A 329 4.36 31.38 19.95
C VAL A 329 3.24 31.95 20.83
N PRO A 330 1.96 31.78 20.48
CA PRO A 330 0.84 32.25 21.31
C PRO A 330 0.90 31.71 22.74
N SER A 331 0.71 32.59 23.72
CA SER A 331 0.73 32.24 25.16
C SER A 331 -0.33 31.21 25.56
N SER A 332 -1.45 31.14 24.84
CA SER A 332 -2.49 30.12 25.00
C SER A 332 -1.97 28.70 24.71
N ILE A 333 -1.10 28.54 23.71
CA ILE A 333 -0.53 27.24 23.35
C ILE A 333 0.52 26.83 24.37
N MET A 334 1.35 27.77 24.84
CA MET A 334 2.33 27.51 25.91
C MET A 334 1.65 27.06 27.21
N ALA A 335 0.57 27.73 27.63
CA ALA A 335 -0.21 27.35 28.80
C ALA A 335 -0.83 25.96 28.68
N LEU A 336 -1.34 25.61 27.49
CA LEU A 336 -1.96 24.31 27.21
C LEU A 336 -0.94 23.17 27.25
N VAL A 337 0.25 23.37 26.69
CA VAL A 337 1.34 22.39 26.78
C VAL A 337 1.78 22.22 28.25
N GLN A 338 1.83 23.31 29.02
CA GLN A 338 2.17 23.27 30.44
C GLN A 338 1.13 22.51 31.28
N GLU A 339 -0.17 22.73 31.02
CA GLU A 339 -1.27 22.00 31.66
C GLU A 339 -1.15 20.49 31.40
N ARG A 340 -0.86 20.09 30.17
CA ARG A 340 -0.70 18.67 29.81
C ARG A 340 0.50 18.00 30.47
N ILE A 341 1.60 18.71 30.68
CA ILE A 341 2.75 18.16 31.42
C ILE A 341 2.39 17.91 32.89
N LEU A 342 1.59 18.79 33.49
CA LEU A 342 1.18 18.68 34.89
C LEU A 342 0.19 17.53 35.13
N GLU A 343 -0.61 17.17 34.13
CA GLU A 343 -1.52 16.03 34.19
C GLU A 343 -0.84 14.66 34.03
N LEU A 344 0.38 14.62 33.46
CA LEU A 344 1.13 13.37 33.31
C LEU A 344 1.64 12.89 34.69
N PRO A 345 1.44 11.60 35.05
CA PRO A 345 1.93 11.08 36.31
C PRO A 345 3.46 11.24 36.36
N SER A 346 3.94 11.89 37.43
CA SER A 346 5.35 12.13 37.65
C SER A 346 6.14 10.82 37.69
N PRO A 347 7.36 10.77 37.12
CA PRO A 347 8.14 9.52 37.02
C PRO A 347 8.48 8.90 38.38
N SER A 348 8.34 9.64 39.48
CA SER A 348 8.59 9.18 40.84
C SER A 348 7.42 8.47 41.53
N ALA A 349 6.19 8.51 40.99
CA ALA A 349 4.98 8.05 41.71
C ALA A 349 4.45 6.66 41.29
N SER A 350 4.99 6.02 40.26
CA SER A 350 4.37 4.84 39.60
C SER A 350 5.11 3.51 39.80
N PHE A 351 5.89 3.35 40.87
CA PHE A 351 6.55 2.06 41.18
C PHE A 351 5.66 1.02 41.90
N THR A 352 4.43 1.37 42.28
CA THR A 352 3.52 0.44 42.96
C THR A 352 2.23 0.22 42.17
N GLN A 353 2.11 -1.01 41.68
CA GLN A 353 0.88 -1.72 41.28
C GLN A 353 0.16 -1.30 39.97
N SER A 354 0.59 -1.87 38.84
CA SER A 354 -0.34 -2.49 37.87
C SER A 354 0.46 -3.36 36.87
N ILE A 355 -0.15 -4.46 36.41
CA ILE A 355 0.51 -5.61 35.74
C ILE A 355 0.87 -5.33 34.24
N HIS A 356 0.81 -4.08 33.77
CA HIS A 356 1.37 -3.67 32.46
C HIS A 356 2.05 -2.27 32.50
N PRO A 357 3.16 -2.08 33.24
CA PRO A 357 3.70 -0.74 33.51
C PRO A 357 4.79 -0.26 32.53
N TYR A 358 5.35 -1.14 31.68
CA TYR A 358 6.55 -0.79 30.91
C TYR A 358 6.28 0.15 29.72
N ASN A 359 5.22 -0.06 28.93
CA ASN A 359 4.99 0.78 27.74
C ASN A 359 4.41 2.17 28.03
N SER A 360 3.66 2.34 29.13
CA SER A 360 3.09 3.64 29.50
C SER A 360 4.12 4.58 30.12
N SER A 361 5.09 4.04 30.87
CA SER A 361 6.15 4.84 31.49
C SER A 361 7.08 5.47 30.44
N PHE A 362 7.55 4.72 29.45
CA PHE A 362 8.42 5.27 28.40
C PHE A 362 7.71 6.28 27.49
N ALA A 363 6.45 6.02 27.12
CA ALA A 363 5.69 6.94 26.28
C ALA A 363 5.44 8.29 27.00
N ASN A 364 5.17 8.27 28.31
CA ASN A 364 5.01 9.49 29.10
C ASN A 364 6.31 10.28 29.23
N VAL A 365 7.46 9.60 29.34
CA VAL A 365 8.78 10.27 29.37
C VAL A 365 9.08 10.93 28.02
N ASP A 366 8.77 10.29 26.89
CA ASP A 366 8.94 10.89 25.55
C ASP A 366 8.09 12.15 25.39
N VAL A 367 6.83 12.14 25.85
CA VAL A 367 5.96 13.33 25.86
C VAL A 367 6.56 14.45 26.70
N GLN A 368 7.06 14.16 27.90
CA GLN A 368 7.70 15.15 28.77
C GLN A 368 8.95 15.75 28.13
N GLN A 369 9.80 14.91 27.50
CA GLN A 369 10.99 15.38 26.81
C GLN A 369 10.64 16.30 25.63
N ARG A 370 9.71 15.90 24.76
CA ARG A 370 9.31 16.71 23.60
C ARG A 370 8.63 18.02 24.00
N ALA A 371 7.90 18.02 25.11
CA ALA A 371 7.33 19.24 25.65
C ALA A 371 8.40 20.19 26.20
N HIS A 372 9.47 19.65 26.80
CA HIS A 372 10.63 20.46 27.19
C HIS A 372 11.34 21.05 25.96
N GLU A 373 11.57 20.26 24.92
CA GLU A 373 12.13 20.73 23.65
C GLU A 373 11.28 21.85 23.05
N PHE A 374 9.95 21.74 23.09
CA PHE A 374 9.02 22.79 22.67
C PHE A 374 9.25 24.12 23.41
N PHE A 375 9.35 24.10 24.74
CA PHE A 375 9.62 25.32 25.50
C PHE A 375 10.98 25.93 25.17
N THR A 376 12.03 25.10 25.05
CA THR A 376 13.36 25.62 24.67
C THR A 376 13.36 26.30 23.31
N VAL A 377 12.59 25.78 22.34
CA VAL A 377 12.45 26.41 21.02
C VAL A 377 11.60 27.66 21.09
N ALA A 378 10.50 27.65 21.86
CA ALA A 378 9.65 28.82 22.04
C ALA A 378 10.43 30.00 22.64
N ASP A 379 11.30 29.75 23.62
CA ASP A 379 12.18 30.75 24.24
C ASP A 379 13.26 31.28 23.29
N LEU A 380 13.68 30.50 22.29
CA LEU A 380 14.65 30.93 21.27
C LEU A 380 14.03 31.77 20.17
N VAL A 381 12.72 31.63 19.93
CA VAL A 381 11.98 32.29 18.85
C VAL A 381 11.31 33.59 19.32
N SER A 382 11.06 33.74 20.63
CA SER A 382 10.61 34.98 21.28
C SER A 382 11.71 36.01 21.41
#